data_AF-A0A376IYV9-F1
#
_entry.id   AF-A0A376IYV9-F1
#
_cell.length_a   1.000
_cell.length_b   1.000
_cell.length_c   1.000
_cell.angle_alpha   90.00
_cell.angle_beta   90.00
_cell.angle_gamma   90.00
#
_symmetry.space_group_name_H-M   'P 1'
#
loop_
_entity.id
_entity.type
_entity.pdbx_description
1 polymer ?
#
loop_
_entity_poly.entity_id
_entity_poly.type
_entity_poly.pdbx_seq_one_letter_code
_entity_poly.pdbx_strand_id
1 'polypeptide(L)' 'MKSELLDVLLKLEEEEILENVMANKNKLLVERNGKDANRLDAVIPADVVNGLHVFAGRVDLYL' A
#
# COMPACT_ATOMS: atom_id res chain seq x y z
N MET A 1 -11.63 -2.82 -3.64
CA MET A 1 -10.54 -2.98 -2.64
C MET A 1 -9.16 -2.56 -3.15
N LYS A 2 -8.68 -3.02 -4.31
CA LYS A 2 -7.37 -2.59 -4.85
C LYS A 2 -7.33 -1.09 -5.18
N SER A 3 -8.44 -0.53 -5.67
CA SER A 3 -8.59 0.91 -5.94
C SER A 3 -8.42 1.76 -4.68
N GLU A 4 -9.04 1.34 -3.57
CA GLU A 4 -9.08 2.08 -2.32
C GLU A 4 -7.70 2.12 -1.67
N LEU A 5 -6.95 1.01 -1.74
CA LEU A 5 -5.56 0.99 -1.28
C LEU A 5 -4.68 1.87 -2.19
N LEU A 6 -4.87 1.83 -3.51
CA LEU A 6 -4.15 2.71 -4.43
C LEU A 6 -4.44 4.19 -4.15
N ASP A 7 -5.68 4.55 -3.86
CA ASP A 7 -6.07 5.93 -3.54
C ASP A 7 -5.35 6.44 -2.28
N VAL A 8 -5.14 5.57 -1.28
CA VAL A 8 -4.34 5.91 -0.09
C VAL A 8 -2.87 6.09 -0.45
N LEU A 9 -2.29 5.22 -1.30
CA LEU A 9 -0.90 5.38 -1.74
C LEU A 9 -0.68 6.69 -2.51
N LEU A 10 -1.65 7.09 -3.33
CA LEU A 10 -1.62 8.38 -4.04
C LEU A 10 -1.65 9.56 -3.06
N LYS A 11 -2.44 9.50 -1.99
CA LYS A 11 -2.40 10.51 -0.93
C LYS A 11 -1.05 10.57 -0.22
N LEU A 12 -0.40 9.42 0.01
CA LEU A 12 0.94 9.39 0.57
C LEU A 12 1.99 9.97 -0.39
N GLU A 13 1.77 9.91 -1.71
CA GLU A 13 2.60 10.59 -2.70
C GLU A 13 2.36 12.11 -2.71
N GLU A 14 1.11 12.55 -2.57
CA GLU A 14 0.76 13.99 -2.42
C GLU A 14 1.38 14.61 -1.14
N GLU A 15 1.48 13.84 -0.07
CA GLU A 15 2.10 14.25 1.21
C GLU A 15 3.63 14.07 1.25
N GLU A 16 4.26 13.80 0.11
CA GLU A 16 5.73 13.62 -0.02
C GLU A 16 6.28 12.51 0.90
N ILE A 17 5.52 11.43 1.13
CA ILE A 17 5.97 10.24 1.88
C ILE A 17 6.44 9.15 0.92
N LEU A 18 5.69 8.93 -0.16
CA LEU A 18 5.99 7.98 -1.23
C LEU A 18 6.27 8.70 -2.55
N GLU A 19 6.91 7.99 -3.48
CA GLU A 19 7.15 8.43 -4.84
C GLU A 19 6.82 7.30 -5.84
N ASN A 20 6.65 7.66 -7.10
CA ASN A 20 6.47 6.74 -8.23
C ASN A 20 5.31 5.74 -8.04
N VAL A 21 4.24 6.12 -7.34
CA VAL A 21 3.13 5.20 -7.00
C VAL A 21 2.47 4.67 -8.28
N MET A 22 2.19 5.54 -9.24
CA MET A 22 1.58 5.14 -10.51
C MET A 22 2.49 4.28 -11.38
N ALA A 23 3.80 4.53 -11.36
CA ALA A 23 4.77 3.68 -12.05
C ALA A 23 4.81 2.26 -11.45
N ASN A 24 4.54 2.14 -10.16
CA ASN A 24 4.51 0.89 -9.42
C ASN A 24 3.12 0.24 -9.31
N LYS A 25 2.05 0.85 -9.85
CA LYS A 25 0.65 0.38 -9.71
C LYS A 25 0.43 -1.09 -10.09
N ASN A 26 1.20 -1.61 -11.06
CA ASN A 26 1.10 -3.01 -11.49
C ASN A 26 1.65 -4.00 -10.45
N LYS A 27 2.50 -3.54 -9.53
CA LYS A 27 3.06 -4.33 -8.41
C LYS A 27 2.15 -4.35 -7.18
N LEU A 28 1.18 -3.42 -7.10
CA LEU A 28 0.16 -3.43 -6.05
C LEU A 28 -0.75 -4.63 -6.22
N LEU A 29 -0.83 -5.48 -5.19
CA LEU A 29 -1.71 -6.65 -5.17
C LEU A 29 -2.65 -6.53 -3.97
N VAL A 30 -3.92 -6.89 -4.18
CA VAL A 30 -4.93 -7.06 -3.12
C VAL A 30 -5.81 -8.21 -3.56
N GLU A 31 -5.69 -9.36 -2.91
CA GLU A 31 -6.40 -10.58 -3.29
C GLU A 31 -6.92 -11.34 -2.08
N ARG A 32 -8.04 -12.07 -2.28
CA ARG A 32 -8.53 -13.00 -1.25
C ARG A 32 -7.61 -14.20 -1.19
N ASN A 33 -7.27 -14.61 0.03
CA ASN A 33 -6.42 -15.78 0.19
C ASN A 33 -7.15 -17.03 -0.32
N GLY A 34 -6.45 -17.85 -1.11
CA GLY A 34 -7.03 -19.05 -1.72
C GLY A 34 -7.30 -20.22 -0.76
N LYS A 35 -6.86 -20.12 0.50
CA LYS A 35 -7.02 -21.16 1.54
C LYS A 35 -7.77 -20.69 2.77
N ASP A 36 -7.75 -19.38 3.05
CA ASP A 36 -8.42 -18.76 4.18
C ASP A 36 -9.41 -17.68 3.69
N ALA A 37 -10.71 -17.99 3.77
CA ALA A 37 -11.76 -17.11 3.29
C ALA A 37 -11.86 -15.76 4.05
N ASN A 38 -11.29 -15.69 5.25
CA ASN A 38 -11.32 -14.49 6.11
C ASN A 38 -10.05 -13.63 5.99
N ARG A 39 -9.14 -13.99 5.09
CA ARG A 39 -7.86 -13.30 4.89
C ARG A 39 -7.78 -12.62 3.52
N LEU A 40 -7.25 -11.40 3.52
CA LEU A 40 -6.82 -10.69 2.33
C LEU A 40 -5.30 -10.55 2.36
N ASP A 41 -4.66 -10.86 1.24
CA ASP A 41 -3.24 -10.65 1.03
C ASP A 41 -3.03 -9.36 0.23
N ALA A 42 -2.12 -8.52 0.70
CA ALA A 42 -1.79 -7.26 0.05
C ALA A 42 -0.28 -7.08 -0.10
N VAL A 43 0.15 -6.58 -1.26
CA VAL A 43 1.52 -6.15 -1.52
C VAL A 43 1.48 -4.66 -1.81
N ILE A 44 2.12 -3.87 -0.95
CA ILE A 44 2.20 -2.41 -1.07
C ILE A 44 3.59 -2.05 -1.61
N PRO A 45 3.72 -1.70 -2.90
CA PRO A 45 4.98 -1.18 -3.42
C PRO A 45 5.18 0.25 -2.91
N ALA A 46 6.37 0.53 -2.36
CA ALA A 46 6.70 1.83 -1.79
C ALA A 46 8.11 2.22 -2.23
N ASP A 47 8.21 3.17 -3.15
CA ASP A 47 9.42 3.98 -3.24
C ASP A 47 9.22 5.14 -2.27
N VAL A 48 10.14 5.31 -1.33
CA VAL A 48 10.06 6.37 -0.31
C VAL A 48 10.89 7.58 -0.76
N VAL A 49 10.45 8.78 -0.39
CA VAL A 49 11.24 9.99 -0.63
C VAL A 49 12.64 9.87 -0.02
N ASN A 50 13.62 10.52 -0.64
CA ASN A 50 15.00 10.44 -0.20
C ASN A 50 15.16 10.94 1.24
N GLY A 51 15.76 10.12 2.11
CA GLY A 51 15.88 10.39 3.55
C GLY A 51 14.87 9.66 4.44
N LEU A 52 13.77 9.13 3.88
CA LEU A 52 12.70 8.42 4.63
C LEU A 52 12.79 6.89 4.56
N HIS A 53 14.02 6.35 4.55
CA HIS A 53 14.31 4.91 4.42
C HIS A 53 13.89 4.06 5.63
N VAL A 54 13.50 4.69 6.74
CA VAL A 54 12.91 4.04 7.91
C VAL A 54 11.52 4.62 8.16
N PHE A 55 10.49 3.81 7.92
CA PHE A 55 9.08 4.17 8.17
C PHE A 55 8.51 3.32 9.31
N ALA A 56 8.06 3.98 10.38
CA ALA A 56 7.36 3.34 11.49
C ALA A 56 5.84 3.52 11.31
N GLY A 57 5.19 2.54 10.69
CA GLY A 57 3.75 2.51 10.49
C GLY A 57 3.01 1.64 11.50
N ARG A 58 1.79 2.04 11.87
CA ARG A 58 0.82 1.22 12.60
C ARG A 58 -0.41 1.00 11.73
N VAL A 59 -0.84 -0.25 11.59
CA VAL A 59 -2.08 -0.61 10.89
C VAL A 59 -3.05 -1.18 11.91
N ASP A 60 -4.12 -0.45 12.18
CA ASP A 60 -5.21 -0.91 13.04
C ASP A 60 -6.34 -1.49 12.19
N LEU A 61 -6.75 -2.72 12.51
CA LEU A 61 -7.86 -3.41 11.85
C LEU A 61 -9.02 -3.52 12.85
N TYR A 62 -10.13 -2.85 12.54
CA TYR A 62 -11.36 -2.92 13.34
C TYR A 62 -12.39 -3.81 12.64
N LEU A 63 -13.15 -4.58 13.43
CA LEU A 63 -14.20 -5.50 13.00
C LEU A 63 -15.57 -4.81 12.94
#